data_AF-A0A8T7IWE2-F1
#
_entry.id   AF-A0A8T7IWE2-F1
#
_cell.length_a   1.000
_cell.length_b   1.000
_cell.length_c   1.000
_cell.angle_alpha   90.00
_cell.angle_beta   90.00
_cell.angle_gamma   90.00
#
_symmetry.space_group_name_H-M   'P 1'
#
loop_
_entity.id
_entity.type
_entity.pdbx_description
1 polymer ?
#
loop_
_entity_poly.entity_id
_entity_poly.type
_entity_poly.pdbx_seq_one_letter_code
_entity_poly.pdbx_strand_id
1 'polypeptide(L)'
;MSKKDMLNIALSDLVEATQQVAELAEKVRILEVNLSKLEASNDDVFDPIEVASKKLNKTVSAIRQRLKHPQKPMRKGVVWKQEDKGCAIFVNVKRFREQM
;
A
#
# COMPACT_ATOMS: atom_id res chain seq x y z
N MET A 1 -17.33 -35.56 -38.00
CA MET A 1 -16.60 -35.43 -36.72
C MET A 1 -17.39 -36.19 -35.65
N SER A 2 -16.76 -37.10 -34.91
CA SER A 2 -17.46 -37.91 -33.90
C SER A 2 -17.76 -37.08 -32.64
N LYS A 3 -18.80 -37.47 -31.88
CA LYS A 3 -19.05 -36.91 -30.54
C LYS A 3 -17.83 -37.00 -29.62
N LYS A 4 -17.03 -38.06 -29.80
CA LYS A 4 -15.77 -38.26 -29.07
C LYS A 4 -14.71 -37.22 -29.44
N ASP A 5 -14.63 -36.85 -30.72
CA ASP A 5 -13.67 -35.86 -31.21
C ASP A 5 -14.04 -34.46 -30.69
N MET A 6 -15.33 -34.12 -30.67
CA MET A 6 -15.82 -32.86 -30.08
C MET A 6 -15.52 -32.77 -28.58
N LEU A 7 -15.71 -33.88 -27.85
CA LEU A 7 -15.42 -33.93 -26.42
C LEU A 7 -13.93 -33.73 -26.13
N ASN A 8 -13.05 -34.33 -26.95
CA ASN A 8 -11.60 -34.17 -26.82
C ASN A 8 -11.14 -32.74 -27.09
N ILE A 9 -11.71 -32.06 -28.08
CA ILE A 9 -11.42 -30.64 -28.36
C ILE A 9 -11.83 -29.77 -27.16
N ALA A 10 -13.08 -29.92 -26.68
CA ALA A 10 -13.56 -29.15 -25.54
C ALA A 10 -12.74 -29.41 -24.26
N LEU A 11 -12.25 -30.64 -24.06
CA LEU A 11 -11.38 -30.97 -22.93
C LEU A 11 -10.00 -30.31 -23.07
N SER A 12 -9.43 -30.28 -24.29
CA SER A 12 -8.16 -29.60 -24.57
C SER A 12 -8.27 -28.09 -24.31
N ASP A 13 -9.34 -27.46 -24.80
CA ASP A 13 -9.59 -26.03 -24.62
C ASP A 13 -9.75 -25.68 -23.13
N LEU A 14 -10.43 -26.54 -22.36
CA LEU A 14 -10.59 -26.37 -20.92
C LEU A 14 -9.26 -26.45 -20.18
N VAL A 15 -8.41 -27.43 -20.53
CA VAL A 15 -7.08 -27.57 -19.93
C VAL A 15 -6.23 -26.33 -20.22
N GLU A 16 -6.22 -25.84 -21.47
CA GLU A 16 -5.49 -24.63 -21.84
C GLU A 16 -5.99 -23.40 -21.07
N ALA A 17 -7.30 -23.21 -20.98
CA ALA A 17 -7.90 -22.11 -20.22
C ALA A 17 -7.51 -22.18 -18.73
N THR A 18 -7.54 -23.36 -18.11
CA THR A 18 -7.14 -23.51 -16.70
C THR A 18 -5.66 -23.19 -16.48
N GLN A 19 -4.79 -23.55 -17.42
CA GLN A 19 -3.37 -23.21 -17.35
C GLN A 19 -3.14 -21.70 -17.46
N GLN A 20 -3.85 -21.02 -18.37
CA GLN A 20 -3.78 -19.57 -18.51
C GLN A 20 -4.26 -18.85 -17.24
N VAL A 21 -5.34 -19.33 -16.60
CA VAL A 21 -5.83 -18.78 -15.34
C VAL A 21 -4.80 -18.93 -14.22
N ALA A 22 -4.15 -20.09 -14.12
CA ALA A 22 -3.10 -20.32 -13.13
C ALA A 22 -1.90 -19.38 -13.34
N GLU A 23 -1.49 -19.18 -14.60
CA GLU A 23 -0.40 -18.26 -14.94
C GLU A 23 -0.75 -16.80 -14.61
N LEU A 24 -1.98 -16.37 -14.90
CA LEU A 24 -2.45 -15.04 -14.56
C LEU A 24 -2.52 -14.82 -13.05
N ALA A 25 -2.99 -15.81 -12.29
CA ALA A 25 -3.04 -15.73 -10.83
C ALA A 25 -1.63 -15.54 -10.23
N GLU A 26 -0.63 -16.25 -10.75
CA GLU A 26 0.76 -16.09 -10.30
C GLU A 26 1.32 -14.71 -10.66
N LYS A 27 1.03 -14.20 -11.86
CA LYS A 27 1.42 -12.84 -12.27
C LYS A 27 0.81 -11.78 -11.35
N VAL A 28 -0.48 -11.92 -10.99
CA VAL A 28 -1.15 -11.03 -10.04
C VAL A 28 -0.46 -11.07 -8.68
N ARG A 29 -0.19 -12.27 -8.15
CA ARG A 29 0.51 -12.44 -6.87
C ARG A 29 1.88 -11.75 -6.86
N ILE A 30 2.66 -11.88 -7.95
CA ILE A 30 3.95 -11.21 -8.10
C ILE A 30 3.79 -9.68 -8.11
N LEU A 31 2.79 -9.17 -8.83
CA LEU A 31 2.50 -7.74 -8.88
C LEU A 31 2.10 -7.18 -7.50
N GLU A 32 1.29 -7.89 -6.73
CA GLU A 32 0.91 -7.50 -5.36
C GLU A 32 2.13 -7.42 -4.43
N VAL A 33 3.04 -8.38 -4.52
CA VAL A 33 4.30 -8.36 -3.76
C VAL A 33 5.18 -7.17 -4.16
N ASN A 34 5.28 -6.89 -5.46
CA ASN A 34 6.07 -5.77 -5.97
C ASN A 34 5.46 -4.42 -5.59
N LEU A 35 4.14 -4.29 -5.62
CA LEU A 35 3.41 -3.12 -5.14
C LEU A 35 3.71 -2.88 -3.66
N SER A 36 3.60 -3.91 -2.83
CA SER A 36 3.89 -3.83 -1.39
C SER A 36 5.34 -3.39 -1.12
N LYS A 37 6.30 -3.86 -1.92
CA LYS A 37 7.71 -3.43 -1.84
C LYS A 37 7.89 -1.98 -2.28
N LEU A 38 7.20 -1.55 -3.32
CA LEU A 38 7.27 -0.19 -3.84
C LEU A 38 6.65 0.82 -2.86
N GLU A 39 5.53 0.46 -2.25
CA GLU A 39 4.92 1.25 -1.18
C GLU A 39 5.83 1.35 0.05
N ALA A 40 6.57 0.29 0.36
CA ALA A 40 7.55 0.29 1.44
C ALA A 40 8.85 1.06 1.11
N SER A 41 9.23 1.14 -0.16
CA SER A 41 10.45 1.83 -0.62
C SER A 41 10.22 3.30 -0.95
N ASN A 42 8.97 3.73 -1.14
CA ASN A 42 8.66 5.12 -1.43
C ASN A 42 8.70 5.95 -0.13
N ASP A 43 9.90 6.47 0.14
CA ASP A 43 10.25 7.32 1.28
C ASP A 43 9.44 8.61 1.38
N ASP A 44 8.59 8.93 0.40
CA ASP A 44 7.77 10.14 0.31
C ASP A 44 6.27 9.88 0.41
N VAL A 45 5.83 8.71 0.86
CA VAL A 45 4.40 8.44 1.09
C VAL A 45 3.93 9.17 2.35
N PHE A 46 2.97 10.07 2.17
CA PHE A 46 2.32 10.82 3.23
C PHE A 46 0.89 10.32 3.42
N ASP A 47 0.63 9.64 4.53
CA ASP A 47 -0.71 9.16 4.90
C ASP A 47 -1.49 10.26 5.64
N PRO A 48 -2.82 10.34 5.50
CA PRO A 48 -3.65 11.12 6.43
C PRO A 48 -3.39 10.72 7.88
N ILE A 49 -3.45 11.67 8.81
CA ILE A 49 -3.07 11.44 10.22
C ILE A 49 -3.88 10.32 10.89
N GLU A 50 -5.11 10.06 10.46
CA GLU A 50 -5.99 8.98 10.92
C GLU A 50 -5.53 7.59 10.44
N VAL A 51 -4.90 7.52 9.26
CA VAL A 51 -4.28 6.29 8.74
C VAL A 51 -2.93 6.09 9.42
N ALA A 52 -2.14 7.16 9.53
CA ALA A 52 -0.85 7.14 10.21
C ALA A 52 -1.01 6.73 11.69
N SER A 53 -2.08 7.15 12.37
CA SER A 53 -2.35 6.76 13.76
C SER A 53 -2.51 5.26 13.93
N LYS A 54 -3.18 4.60 12.98
CA LYS A 54 -3.33 3.13 12.97
C LYS A 54 -1.98 2.47 12.70
N LYS A 55 -1.24 2.94 11.69
CA LYS A 55 0.07 2.39 11.32
C LYS A 55 1.15 2.58 12.40
N LEU A 56 1.06 3.66 13.18
CA LEU A 56 2.00 3.98 14.27
C LEU A 56 1.59 3.43 15.63
N ASN A 57 0.38 2.84 15.74
CA ASN A 57 -0.23 2.43 17.00
C ASN A 57 -0.21 3.56 18.06
N LYS A 58 -0.63 4.77 17.65
CA LYS A 58 -0.66 5.98 18.49
C LYS A 58 -1.97 6.72 18.27
N THR A 59 -2.40 7.52 19.24
CA THR A 59 -3.57 8.39 19.05
C THR A 59 -3.22 9.56 18.13
N VAL A 60 -4.21 10.08 17.41
CA VAL A 60 -4.06 11.29 16.57
C VAL A 60 -3.52 12.47 17.39
N SER A 61 -4.02 12.64 18.61
CA SER A 61 -3.57 13.71 19.52
C SER A 61 -2.09 13.57 19.89
N ALA A 62 -1.62 12.36 20.23
CA ALA A 62 -0.22 12.12 20.54
C ALA A 62 0.69 12.40 19.34
N ILE A 63 0.26 12.03 18.14
CA ILE A 63 0.98 12.36 16.90
C ILE A 63 1.04 13.87 16.72
N ARG A 64 -0.09 14.59 16.83
CA ARG A 64 -0.12 16.07 16.71
C ARG A 64 0.82 16.76 17.70
N GLN A 65 0.79 16.32 18.96
CA GLN A 65 1.67 16.84 20.01
C GLN A 65 3.14 16.62 19.67
N ARG A 66 3.50 15.42 19.19
CA ARG A 66 4.89 15.13 18.79
C ARG A 66 5.33 15.93 17.57
N LEU A 67 4.49 16.03 16.54
CA LEU A 67 4.79 16.75 15.31
C LEU A 67 5.07 18.23 15.58
N LYS A 68 4.21 18.86 16.39
CA LYS A 68 4.23 20.30 16.69
C LYS A 68 4.78 20.59 18.08
N HIS A 69 5.67 19.73 18.60
CA HIS A 69 6.23 19.90 19.93
C HIS A 69 6.98 21.25 20.03
N PRO A 70 6.73 22.12 21.02
CA PRO A 70 7.24 23.49 21.03
C PRO A 70 8.77 23.60 20.99
N GLN A 71 9.46 22.70 21.70
CA GLN A 71 10.92 22.72 21.82
C GLN A 71 11.64 21.89 20.75
N LYS A 72 10.95 20.91 20.14
CA LYS A 72 11.55 19.94 19.21
C LYS A 72 10.53 19.49 18.17
N PRO A 73 10.02 20.41 17.34
CA PRO A 73 9.05 20.06 16.32
C PRO A 73 9.68 19.11 15.30
N MET A 74 8.90 18.18 14.78
CA MET A 74 9.34 17.36 13.66
C MET A 74 9.36 18.20 12.37
N ARG A 75 10.29 17.92 11.46
CA ARG A 75 10.49 18.71 10.24
C ARG A 75 9.25 18.69 9.34
N LYS A 76 8.62 19.86 9.11
CA LYS A 76 7.52 20.04 8.13
C LYS A 76 8.07 19.83 6.72
N GLY A 77 7.29 19.22 5.84
CA GLY A 77 7.68 18.85 4.47
C GLY A 77 8.45 17.52 4.38
N VAL A 78 9.03 17.04 5.48
CA VAL A 78 9.78 15.77 5.53
C VAL A 78 9.03 14.71 6.32
N VAL A 79 8.65 15.02 7.57
CA VAL A 79 7.92 14.08 8.44
C VAL A 79 6.43 14.27 8.34
N TRP A 80 5.99 15.52 8.15
CA TRP A 80 4.57 15.85 8.07
C TRP A 80 4.34 17.05 7.17
N LYS A 81 3.14 17.13 6.59
CA LYS A 81 2.70 18.29 5.80
C LYS A 81 1.26 18.67 6.13
N GLN A 82 1.00 19.95 5.98
CA GLN A 82 -0.32 20.58 6.13
C GLN A 82 -0.28 21.84 5.26
N GLU A 83 -1.27 21.99 4.39
CA GLU A 83 -1.42 23.12 3.49
C GLU A 83 -1.59 24.40 4.31
N ASP A 84 -2.72 24.52 5.03
CA ASP A 84 -3.01 25.65 5.91
C ASP A 84 -3.52 25.23 7.30
N LYS A 85 -3.58 26.20 8.21
CA LYS A 85 -4.12 25.98 9.57
C LYS A 85 -5.59 25.57 9.47
N GLY A 86 -5.89 24.36 9.94
CA GLY A 86 -7.24 23.79 9.91
C GLY A 86 -7.41 22.71 8.84
N CYS A 87 -6.54 22.66 7.83
CA CYS A 87 -6.54 21.61 6.82
C CYS A 87 -6.05 20.28 7.37
N ALA A 88 -6.29 19.20 6.61
CA ALA A 88 -5.82 17.86 6.94
C ALA A 88 -4.29 17.82 7.12
N ILE A 89 -3.84 17.01 8.08
CA ILE A 89 -2.42 16.75 8.30
C ILE A 89 -2.10 15.40 7.69
N PHE A 90 -1.02 15.36 6.91
CA PHE A 90 -0.47 14.12 6.40
C PHE A 90 0.90 13.85 7.02
N VAL A 91 1.20 12.58 7.27
CA VAL A 91 2.37 12.12 8.02
C VAL A 91 3.07 11.04 7.22
N ASN A 92 4.38 11.21 7.08
CA ASN A 92 5.24 10.16 6.59
C ASN A 92 5.58 9.22 7.75
N VAL A 93 4.96 8.05 7.76
CA VAL A 93 5.08 7.08 8.87
C VAL A 93 6.52 6.60 9.06
N LYS A 94 7.27 6.41 7.97
CA LYS A 94 8.66 5.98 8.02
C LYS A 94 9.55 7.05 8.67
N ARG A 95 9.53 8.27 8.13
CA ARG A 95 10.28 9.41 8.66
C ARG A 95 9.88 9.77 10.09
N PHE A 96 8.60 9.58 10.43
CA PHE A 96 8.13 9.75 11.79
C PHE A 96 8.82 8.79 12.76
N ARG A 97 8.91 7.49 12.42
CA ARG A 97 9.60 6.48 13.24
C ARG A 97 11.10 6.76 13.38
N GLU A 98 11.75 7.21 12.31
CA GLU A 98 13.18 7.57 12.33
C GLU A 98 13.51 8.76 13.24
N GLN A 99 12.55 9.66 13.49
CA GLN A 99 12.73 10.87 14.30
C GLN A 99 12.03 10.82 15.67
N MET A 100 11.43 9.69 16.03
CA MET A 100 10.92 9.44 17.39
C MET A 100 12.07 9.22 18.35
#